data_AF-R4FII3-F1
#
_entry.id   AF-R4FII3-F1
#
_cell.length_a   1.000
_cell.length_b   1.000
_cell.length_c   1.000
_cell.angle_alpha   90.00
_cell.angle_beta   90.00
_cell.angle_gamma   90.00
#
_symmetry.space_group_name_H-M   'P 1'
#
loop_
_entity.id
_entity.type
_entity.pdbx_description
1 polymer ?
#
loop_
_entity_poly.entity_id
_entity_poly.type
_entity_poly.pdbx_seq_one_letter_code
_entity_poly.pdbx_strand_id
1 'polypeptide(L)'
;MCNNDISVGVIQDNSFQAITTAAVMTHELGHNLGMDHDTDSCTCNIGPCIMEPSINFNPPREFSSCSFRDYQNYIMTETAQCILNDPLTTDIVPIAICGNGFVEEGEECDCGLPEICKNECCEAATCKLKPEAECASGACCEKCQFRRAGEVCRAAKDDCDFDELCTGQSAECPMNLFHMDGHPCQNNQGYCFRGTCPTLKKQCIALWGPDAEVAPDGCFMNNQKGKDYGYCKKENGTNIPCEPKDVKCGRLYCIDDSTEEKIMTKFYFYKTKMPISEWLNLEQSVGEGMVCGSGQCINLETARS
;
A
#
# COMPACT_ATOMS: atom_id res chain seq x y z
N MET A 1 -6.82 2.14 -1.76
CA MET A 1 -6.08 1.14 -2.57
C MET A 1 -5.46 0.09 -1.65
N CYS A 2 -5.22 -1.14 -2.13
CA CYS A 2 -4.53 -2.24 -1.44
C CYS A 2 -5.18 -2.84 -0.17
N ASN A 3 -6.26 -2.24 0.32
CA ASN A 3 -7.01 -2.77 1.44
C ASN A 3 -8.05 -3.80 0.96
N ASN A 4 -8.12 -4.95 1.64
CA ASN A 4 -8.97 -6.08 1.27
C ASN A 4 -10.47 -5.77 1.25
N ASP A 5 -10.94 -4.80 2.03
CA ASP A 5 -12.36 -4.48 2.17
C ASP A 5 -12.78 -3.22 1.41
N ILE A 6 -11.85 -2.26 1.21
CA ILE A 6 -12.17 -0.95 0.62
C ILE A 6 -11.46 -0.65 -0.70
N SER A 7 -10.58 -1.52 -1.20
CA SER A 7 -9.97 -1.37 -2.53
C SER A 7 -10.91 -1.79 -3.65
N VAL A 8 -12.12 -1.23 -3.63
CA VAL A 8 -13.24 -1.53 -4.53
C VAL A 8 -13.84 -0.22 -5.05
N GLY A 9 -14.51 -0.29 -6.18
CA GLY A 9 -15.25 0.82 -6.77
C GLY A 9 -16.44 0.28 -7.56
N VAL A 10 -17.53 1.04 -7.64
CA VAL A 10 -18.73 0.65 -8.39
C VAL A 10 -18.95 1.66 -9.49
N ILE A 11 -18.92 1.19 -10.74
CA ILE A 11 -19.08 2.02 -11.92
C ILE A 11 -20.38 1.62 -12.61
N GLN A 12 -21.24 2.60 -12.86
CA GLN A 12 -22.44 2.38 -13.65
C GLN A 12 -22.12 2.55 -15.13
N ASP A 13 -22.27 1.49 -15.92
CA ASP A 13 -22.18 1.59 -17.37
C ASP A 13 -23.50 2.10 -17.95
N ASN A 14 -23.59 3.42 -18.14
CA ASN A 14 -24.80 4.10 -18.61
C ASN A 14 -24.58 4.92 -19.88
N SER A 15 -23.40 4.84 -20.50
CA SER A 15 -23.02 5.60 -21.69
C SER A 15 -22.74 4.68 -22.87
N PHE A 16 -23.17 5.08 -24.06
CA PHE A 16 -22.77 4.40 -25.30
C PHE A 16 -21.31 4.69 -25.70
N GLN A 17 -20.66 5.66 -25.04
CA GLN A 17 -19.27 6.01 -25.29
C GLN A 17 -18.38 5.39 -24.23
N ALA A 18 -17.55 4.42 -24.62
CA ALA A 18 -16.61 3.74 -23.72
C ALA A 18 -15.71 4.72 -22.94
N ILE A 19 -15.35 5.85 -23.55
CA ILE A 19 -14.54 6.89 -22.90
C ILE A 19 -15.24 7.55 -21.71
N THR A 20 -16.57 7.66 -21.72
CA THR A 20 -17.32 8.19 -20.57
C THR A 20 -17.25 7.21 -19.41
N THR A 21 -17.47 5.93 -19.66
CA THR A 21 -17.37 4.87 -18.64
C THR A 21 -15.93 4.75 -18.12
N ALA A 22 -14.92 4.88 -19.00
CA ALA A 22 -13.50 4.90 -18.62
C ALA A 22 -13.15 6.11 -17.75
N ALA A 23 -13.70 7.29 -18.04
CA ALA A 23 -13.51 8.49 -17.21
C ALA A 23 -14.08 8.29 -15.79
N VAL A 24 -15.27 7.69 -15.66
CA VAL A 24 -15.85 7.34 -14.35
C VAL A 24 -15.00 6.31 -13.63
N MET A 25 -14.56 5.25 -14.33
CA MET A 25 -13.65 4.26 -13.75
C MET A 25 -12.36 4.92 -13.22
N THR A 26 -11.80 5.85 -13.99
CA THR A 26 -10.58 6.57 -13.62
C THR A 26 -10.82 7.50 -12.42
N HIS A 27 -11.98 8.14 -12.34
CA HIS A 27 -12.41 8.95 -11.19
C HIS A 27 -12.49 8.12 -9.90
N GLU A 28 -13.17 6.97 -9.92
CA GLU A 28 -13.29 6.09 -8.75
C GLU A 28 -11.95 5.46 -8.35
N LEU A 29 -11.08 5.15 -9.32
CA LEU A 29 -9.70 4.73 -9.05
C LEU A 29 -8.89 5.87 -8.42
N GLY A 30 -9.09 7.12 -8.85
CA GLY A 30 -8.48 8.31 -8.25
C GLY A 30 -8.82 8.43 -6.76
N HIS A 31 -10.09 8.24 -6.38
CA HIS A 31 -10.49 8.17 -4.97
C HIS A 31 -9.82 7.04 -4.21
N ASN A 32 -9.73 5.84 -4.80
CA ASN A 32 -8.97 4.73 -4.22
C ASN A 32 -7.50 5.07 -4.01
N LEU A 33 -6.94 5.95 -4.84
CA LEU A 33 -5.57 6.47 -4.78
C LEU A 33 -5.45 7.79 -4.00
N GLY A 34 -6.47 8.11 -3.18
CA GLY A 34 -6.42 9.23 -2.22
C GLY A 34 -6.65 10.62 -2.82
N MET A 35 -7.12 10.71 -4.07
CA MET A 35 -7.49 11.99 -4.68
C MET A 35 -8.88 12.42 -4.21
N ASP A 36 -9.04 13.68 -3.81
CA ASP A 36 -10.34 14.28 -3.50
C ASP A 36 -10.92 14.95 -4.75
N HIS A 37 -12.19 15.37 -4.70
CA HIS A 37 -12.80 16.14 -5.78
C HIS A 37 -12.08 17.48 -5.99
N ASP A 38 -12.04 17.91 -7.26
CA ASP A 38 -11.53 19.22 -7.63
C ASP A 38 -12.39 20.37 -7.06
N THR A 39 -11.71 21.44 -6.66
CA THR A 39 -12.32 22.73 -6.25
C THR A 39 -12.11 23.78 -7.32
N ASP A 40 -12.73 24.95 -7.18
CA ASP A 40 -12.57 26.08 -8.12
C ASP A 40 -11.11 26.55 -8.34
N SER A 41 -10.19 26.17 -7.45
CA SER A 41 -8.75 26.48 -7.55
C SER A 41 -7.94 25.45 -8.35
N CYS A 42 -8.53 24.30 -8.66
CA CYS A 42 -7.90 23.20 -9.37
C CYS A 42 -8.06 23.40 -10.88
N THR A 43 -7.00 23.12 -11.63
CA THR A 43 -6.94 23.46 -13.06
C THR A 43 -6.47 22.29 -13.90
N CYS A 44 -7.07 22.20 -15.09
CA CYS A 44 -6.73 21.32 -16.20
C CYS A 44 -6.47 22.18 -17.46
N ASN A 45 -5.62 21.68 -18.36
CA ASN A 45 -5.24 22.37 -19.59
C ASN A 45 -6.36 22.34 -20.65
N ILE A 46 -7.13 21.25 -20.71
CA ILE A 46 -8.12 20.94 -21.74
C ILE A 46 -9.37 20.35 -21.09
N GLY A 47 -10.46 21.12 -21.11
CA GLY A 47 -11.78 20.63 -20.70
C GLY A 47 -11.89 20.35 -19.20
N PRO A 48 -12.90 19.56 -18.80
CA PRO A 48 -13.10 19.20 -17.40
C PRO A 48 -12.02 18.23 -16.91
N CYS A 49 -11.74 18.30 -15.61
CA CYS A 49 -10.81 17.40 -14.94
C CYS A 49 -11.47 16.07 -14.58
N ILE A 50 -10.67 15.00 -14.47
CA ILE A 50 -11.15 13.68 -14.07
C ILE A 50 -11.82 13.71 -12.69
N MET A 51 -11.30 14.48 -11.74
CA MET A 51 -11.81 14.54 -10.36
C MET A 51 -12.88 15.62 -10.15
N GLU A 52 -13.49 16.16 -11.20
CA GLU A 52 -14.66 17.03 -11.03
C GLU A 52 -15.80 16.28 -10.32
N PRO A 53 -16.56 16.94 -9.41
CA PRO A 53 -17.66 16.30 -8.67
C PRO A 53 -18.83 15.80 -9.54
N SER A 54 -18.88 16.21 -10.80
CA SER A 54 -19.98 15.89 -11.71
C SER A 54 -19.47 15.61 -13.11
N ILE A 55 -20.00 14.56 -13.73
CA ILE A 55 -19.63 14.20 -15.09
C ILE A 55 -20.22 15.19 -16.11
N ASN A 56 -19.33 15.77 -16.93
CA ASN A 56 -19.70 16.66 -18.02
C ASN A 56 -19.92 15.88 -19.33
N PHE A 57 -20.68 16.47 -20.28
CA PHE A 57 -20.91 15.86 -21.61
C PHE A 57 -19.61 15.60 -22.39
N ASN A 58 -18.57 16.39 -22.12
CA ASN A 58 -17.24 16.17 -22.63
C ASN A 58 -16.48 15.31 -21.61
N PRO A 59 -16.16 14.05 -21.93
CA PRO A 59 -15.50 13.17 -20.97
C PRO A 59 -14.07 13.68 -20.69
N PRO A 60 -13.70 13.82 -19.40
CA PRO A 60 -12.39 14.31 -19.01
C PRO A 60 -11.30 13.30 -19.40
N ARG A 61 -10.07 13.80 -19.62
CA ARG A 61 -8.91 12.97 -20.01
C ARG A 61 -7.66 13.22 -19.20
N GLU A 62 -7.69 14.19 -18.29
CA GLU A 62 -6.54 14.57 -17.50
C GLU A 62 -6.92 14.86 -16.05
N PHE A 63 -5.97 14.60 -15.16
CA PHE A 63 -6.05 14.95 -13.77
C PHE A 63 -5.68 16.42 -13.57
N SER A 64 -6.27 17.05 -12.55
CA SER A 64 -5.94 18.42 -12.20
C SER A 64 -4.62 18.51 -11.43
N SER A 65 -4.08 19.71 -11.34
CA SER A 65 -2.92 19.99 -10.46
C SER A 65 -3.18 19.65 -8.97
N CYS A 66 -4.43 19.68 -8.51
CA CYS A 66 -4.79 19.26 -7.15
C CYS A 66 -4.74 17.74 -7.02
N SER A 67 -5.32 17.00 -7.97
CA SER A 67 -5.34 15.54 -7.94
C SER A 67 -3.92 14.95 -7.91
N PHE A 68 -2.98 15.54 -8.66
CA PHE A 68 -1.56 15.16 -8.60
C PHE A 68 -0.95 15.34 -7.21
N ARG A 69 -1.24 16.46 -6.54
CA ARG A 69 -0.74 16.73 -5.19
C ARG A 69 -1.34 15.76 -4.17
N ASP A 70 -2.63 15.50 -4.27
CA ASP A 70 -3.32 14.58 -3.36
C ASP A 70 -2.79 13.16 -3.51
N TYR A 71 -2.58 12.70 -4.75
CA TYR A 71 -1.94 11.43 -5.05
C TYR A 71 -0.50 11.34 -4.51
N GLN A 72 0.30 12.40 -4.71
CA GLN A 72 1.66 12.45 -4.15
C GLN A 72 1.64 12.31 -2.63
N ASN A 73 0.74 13.02 -1.95
CA ASN A 73 0.59 12.90 -0.51
C ASN A 73 0.17 11.47 -0.09
N TYR A 74 -0.75 10.84 -0.84
CA TYR A 74 -1.22 9.49 -0.57
C TYR A 74 -0.14 8.41 -0.74
N ILE A 75 0.67 8.49 -1.81
CA ILE A 75 1.75 7.52 -2.05
C ILE A 75 2.88 7.68 -1.03
N MET A 76 3.11 8.89 -0.53
CA MET A 76 4.12 9.16 0.48
C MET A 76 3.76 8.63 1.88
N THR A 77 2.50 8.27 2.16
CA THR A 77 2.06 7.76 3.47
C THR A 77 2.19 6.24 3.66
N GLU A 78 3.01 5.55 2.86
CA GLU A 78 3.25 4.09 2.88
C GLU A 78 2.02 3.18 2.64
N THR A 79 0.85 3.72 2.30
CA THR A 79 -0.44 3.02 2.28
C THR A 79 -0.68 2.10 1.08
N ALA A 80 0.17 2.11 0.05
CA ALA A 80 -0.08 1.43 -1.23
C ALA A 80 1.09 0.51 -1.65
N GLN A 81 1.56 -0.35 -0.76
CA GLN A 81 2.67 -1.27 -1.06
C GLN A 81 2.34 -2.26 -2.20
N CYS A 82 1.06 -2.64 -2.38
CA CYS A 82 0.65 -3.65 -3.37
C CYS A 82 0.69 -3.19 -4.83
N ILE A 83 0.90 -1.90 -5.09
CA ILE A 83 0.98 -1.33 -6.46
C ILE A 83 2.42 -1.00 -6.87
N LEU A 84 3.41 -1.49 -6.09
CA LEU A 84 4.83 -1.26 -6.37
C LEU A 84 5.43 -2.34 -7.27
N ASN A 85 4.82 -3.52 -7.33
CA ASN A 85 5.25 -4.60 -8.19
C ASN A 85 4.49 -4.57 -9.52
N ASP A 86 5.22 -4.74 -10.61
CA ASP A 86 4.60 -4.98 -11.91
C ASP A 86 3.98 -6.38 -11.92
N PRO A 87 2.78 -6.57 -12.51
CA PRO A 87 2.18 -7.89 -12.67
C PRO A 87 3.01 -8.73 -13.65
N LEU A 88 2.97 -10.06 -13.50
CA LEU A 88 3.57 -10.93 -14.50
C LEU A 88 2.78 -10.84 -15.80
N THR A 89 3.47 -10.92 -16.93
CA THR A 89 2.84 -10.86 -18.27
C THR A 89 1.77 -11.95 -18.46
N THR A 90 1.93 -13.10 -17.79
CA THR A 90 0.95 -14.20 -17.80
C THR A 90 -0.33 -13.92 -17.02
N ASP A 91 -0.31 -12.92 -16.12
CA ASP A 91 -1.48 -12.54 -15.32
C ASP A 91 -2.36 -11.50 -16.04
N ILE A 92 -1.88 -10.96 -17.16
CA ILE A 92 -2.58 -9.94 -17.97
C ILE A 92 -3.48 -10.65 -18.99
N VAL A 93 -4.80 -10.52 -18.80
CA VAL A 93 -5.84 -11.18 -19.62
C VAL A 93 -6.21 -10.47 -20.95
N PRO A 94 -6.07 -9.13 -21.15
CA PRO A 94 -6.42 -8.51 -22.44
C PRO A 94 -5.47 -8.87 -23.59
N ILE A 95 -5.93 -8.59 -24.81
CA ILE A 95 -5.13 -8.68 -26.04
C ILE A 95 -3.99 -7.66 -25.95
N ALA A 96 -2.75 -8.08 -26.18
CA ALA A 96 -1.57 -7.20 -26.18
C ALA A 96 -1.77 -5.97 -27.09
N ILE A 97 -1.47 -4.77 -26.57
CA ILE A 97 -1.58 -3.49 -27.26
C ILE A 97 -0.23 -2.77 -27.23
N CYS A 98 0.53 -2.95 -28.31
CA CYS A 98 1.79 -2.26 -28.47
C CYS A 98 1.62 -0.73 -28.43
N GLY A 99 2.38 -0.08 -27.54
CA GLY A 99 2.42 1.36 -27.33
C GLY A 99 1.58 1.83 -26.14
N ASN A 100 1.06 0.92 -25.32
CA ASN A 100 0.35 1.25 -24.08
C ASN A 100 1.30 1.43 -22.88
N GLY A 101 2.59 1.09 -23.05
CA GLY A 101 3.64 1.23 -22.04
C GLY A 101 3.75 0.04 -21.08
N PHE A 102 3.07 -1.07 -21.35
CA PHE A 102 3.13 -2.31 -20.58
C PHE A 102 3.55 -3.46 -21.49
N VAL A 103 4.57 -4.21 -21.07
CA VAL A 103 5.01 -5.39 -21.82
C VAL A 103 3.97 -6.50 -21.64
N GLU A 104 3.31 -6.90 -22.72
CA GLU A 104 2.29 -7.95 -22.73
C GLU A 104 2.78 -9.20 -23.48
N GLU A 105 2.01 -10.30 -23.45
CA GLU A 105 2.39 -11.53 -24.14
C GLU A 105 2.58 -11.31 -25.65
N GLY A 106 3.79 -11.59 -26.16
CA GLY A 106 4.17 -11.43 -27.57
C GLY A 106 5.06 -10.20 -27.85
N GLU A 107 5.13 -9.27 -26.90
CA GLU A 107 6.00 -8.09 -26.95
C GLU A 107 7.34 -8.37 -26.26
N GLU A 108 8.40 -7.71 -26.72
CA GLU A 108 9.73 -7.79 -26.08
C GLU A 108 10.05 -6.54 -25.26
N CYS A 109 9.35 -5.44 -25.55
CA CYS A 109 9.43 -4.17 -24.86
C CYS A 109 8.23 -3.30 -25.26
N ASP A 110 7.81 -2.39 -24.38
CA ASP A 110 6.87 -1.32 -24.71
C ASP A 110 7.32 -0.04 -23.99
N CYS A 111 7.47 1.04 -24.75
CA CYS A 111 7.89 2.35 -24.25
C CYS A 111 6.88 3.46 -24.60
N GLY A 112 5.65 3.07 -24.94
CA GLY A 112 4.59 3.94 -25.43
C GLY A 112 4.65 4.20 -26.93
N LEU A 113 3.84 5.16 -27.39
CA LEU A 113 3.79 5.56 -28.80
C LEU A 113 5.16 6.08 -29.29
N PRO A 114 5.47 5.94 -30.61
CA PRO A 114 6.75 6.40 -31.19
C PRO A 114 7.10 7.85 -30.89
N GLU A 115 6.11 8.73 -30.76
CA GLU A 115 6.32 10.16 -30.50
C GLU A 115 6.79 10.46 -29.07
N ILE A 116 6.51 9.56 -28.11
CA ILE A 116 6.83 9.75 -26.68
C ILE A 116 7.91 8.81 -26.17
N CYS A 117 8.18 7.71 -26.88
CA CYS A 117 9.17 6.74 -26.49
C CYS A 117 10.58 7.35 -26.46
N LYS A 118 11.22 7.30 -25.28
CA LYS A 118 12.61 7.72 -25.06
C LYS A 118 13.57 6.55 -24.90
N ASN A 119 13.07 5.32 -24.98
CA ASN A 119 13.87 4.11 -24.74
C ASN A 119 14.71 3.77 -25.98
N GLU A 120 16.03 3.85 -25.85
CA GLU A 120 16.95 3.59 -26.96
C GLU A 120 16.97 2.10 -27.35
N CYS A 121 16.59 1.21 -26.45
CA CYS A 121 16.62 -0.24 -26.63
C CYS A 121 15.35 -0.81 -27.28
N CYS A 122 14.26 -0.05 -27.32
CA CYS A 122 12.97 -0.50 -27.83
C CYS A 122 12.59 0.16 -29.16
N GLU A 123 12.02 -0.60 -30.09
CA GLU A 123 11.37 -0.11 -31.30
C GLU A 123 9.87 0.07 -31.04
N ALA A 124 9.47 1.31 -30.77
CA ALA A 124 8.12 1.66 -30.30
C ALA A 124 7.00 1.25 -31.27
N ALA A 125 7.27 1.25 -32.58
CA ALA A 125 6.24 0.92 -33.57
C ALA A 125 5.92 -0.59 -33.63
N THR A 126 6.79 -1.44 -33.09
CA THR A 126 6.69 -2.90 -33.22
C THR A 126 6.75 -3.63 -31.88
N CYS A 127 7.07 -2.95 -30.78
CA CYS A 127 7.27 -3.53 -29.46
C CYS A 127 8.31 -4.65 -29.46
N LYS A 128 9.38 -4.41 -30.22
CA LYS A 128 10.53 -5.31 -30.38
C LYS A 128 11.80 -4.66 -29.91
N LEU A 129 12.72 -5.46 -29.39
CA LEU A 129 14.04 -4.98 -29.02
C LEU A 129 14.80 -4.54 -30.28
N LYS A 130 15.54 -3.44 -30.16
CA LYS A 130 16.48 -3.01 -31.20
C LYS A 130 17.63 -4.02 -31.31
N PRO A 131 18.34 -4.07 -32.46
CA PRO A 131 19.49 -4.95 -32.60
C PRO A 131 20.50 -4.78 -31.45
N GLU A 132 21.07 -5.90 -30.99
CA GLU A 132 22.05 -5.97 -29.90
C GLU A 132 21.50 -5.69 -28.49
N ALA A 133 20.23 -5.29 -28.34
CA ALA A 133 19.59 -5.17 -27.04
C ALA A 133 19.16 -6.53 -26.49
N GLU A 134 19.50 -6.81 -25.24
CA GLU A 134 19.01 -7.98 -24.48
C GLU A 134 17.77 -7.63 -23.65
N CYS A 135 17.59 -6.34 -23.34
CA CYS A 135 16.47 -5.82 -22.56
C CYS A 135 16.19 -4.35 -22.89
N ALA A 136 15.03 -3.84 -22.49
CA ALA A 136 14.68 -2.43 -22.61
C ALA A 136 14.20 -1.79 -21.29
N SER A 137 13.51 -2.55 -20.45
CA SER A 137 12.93 -2.12 -19.16
C SER A 137 13.28 -3.13 -18.06
N GLY A 138 12.92 -2.83 -16.82
CA GLY A 138 13.16 -3.69 -15.66
C GLY A 138 14.39 -3.29 -14.83
N ALA A 139 14.34 -3.56 -13.53
CA ALA A 139 15.38 -3.15 -12.57
C ALA A 139 16.73 -3.88 -12.76
N CYS A 140 16.75 -4.96 -13.54
CA CYS A 140 17.94 -5.68 -13.97
C CYS A 140 18.38 -5.36 -15.39
N CYS A 141 17.86 -4.31 -16.01
CA CYS A 141 18.32 -3.82 -17.30
C CYS A 141 19.18 -2.55 -17.15
N GLU A 142 20.41 -2.58 -17.67
CA GLU A 142 21.26 -1.39 -17.75
C GLU A 142 21.85 -1.27 -19.16
N LYS A 143 21.66 -0.12 -19.80
CA LYS A 143 22.19 0.17 -21.15
C LYS A 143 21.86 -0.94 -22.17
N CYS A 144 20.60 -1.36 -22.18
CA CYS A 144 20.08 -2.42 -23.05
C CYS A 144 20.68 -3.82 -22.84
N GLN A 145 21.38 -4.05 -21.72
CA GLN A 145 22.00 -5.34 -21.38
C GLN A 145 21.55 -5.80 -19.99
N PHE A 146 21.56 -7.12 -19.75
CA PHE A 146 21.28 -7.61 -18.41
C PHE A 146 22.39 -7.18 -17.44
N ARG A 147 21.96 -6.68 -16.27
CA ARG A 147 22.85 -6.45 -15.12
C ARG A 147 23.44 -7.77 -14.66
N ARG A 148 24.65 -7.73 -14.09
CA ARG A 148 25.38 -8.96 -13.73
C ARG A 148 24.65 -9.75 -12.65
N ALA A 149 24.82 -11.07 -12.70
CA ALA A 149 24.31 -11.95 -11.65
C ALA A 149 24.84 -11.53 -10.27
N GLY A 150 23.95 -11.38 -9.31
CA GLY A 150 24.28 -10.97 -7.94
C GLY A 150 24.25 -9.46 -7.67
N GLU A 151 23.95 -8.62 -8.67
CA GLU A 151 23.72 -7.19 -8.42
C GLU A 151 22.34 -6.93 -7.81
N VAL A 152 22.27 -6.04 -6.82
CA VAL A 152 21.00 -5.68 -6.17
C VAL A 152 20.09 -4.93 -7.14
N CYS A 153 18.87 -5.43 -7.35
CA CYS A 153 17.81 -4.77 -8.11
C CYS A 153 16.71 -4.18 -7.23
N ARG A 154 16.48 -4.78 -6.06
CA ARG A 154 15.64 -4.20 -5.01
C ARG A 154 16.34 -4.39 -3.68
N ALA A 155 16.58 -3.28 -2.98
CA ALA A 155 17.13 -3.33 -1.65
C ALA A 155 16.04 -3.69 -0.63
N ALA A 156 16.42 -4.42 0.42
CA ALA A 156 15.58 -4.70 1.56
C ALA A 156 15.10 -3.38 2.19
N LYS A 157 13.79 -3.27 2.43
CA LYS A 157 13.19 -2.12 3.10
C LYS A 157 13.52 -2.08 4.58
N ASP A 158 13.49 -3.23 5.24
CA ASP A 158 13.76 -3.39 6.66
C ASP A 158 14.22 -4.81 7.02
N ASP A 159 14.38 -5.10 8.32
CA ASP A 159 14.86 -6.39 8.84
C ASP A 159 13.98 -7.59 8.46
N CYS A 160 12.76 -7.37 7.94
CA CYS A 160 11.82 -8.41 7.55
C CYS A 160 11.81 -8.69 6.04
N ASP A 161 12.73 -8.08 5.31
CA ASP A 161 12.77 -8.04 3.87
C ASP A 161 14.15 -8.46 3.35
N PHE A 162 14.22 -9.07 2.17
CA PHE A 162 15.49 -9.46 1.54
C PHE A 162 15.90 -8.48 0.44
N ASP A 163 17.20 -8.43 0.15
CA ASP A 163 17.66 -7.87 -1.12
C ASP A 163 17.35 -8.88 -2.23
N GLU A 164 16.73 -8.44 -3.33
CA GLU A 164 16.69 -9.23 -4.56
C GLU A 164 17.83 -8.87 -5.48
N LEU A 165 18.39 -9.92 -6.07
CA LEU A 165 19.56 -9.86 -6.91
C LEU A 165 19.21 -10.26 -8.33
N CYS A 166 19.76 -9.53 -9.30
CA CYS A 166 19.69 -9.88 -10.70
C CYS A 166 20.27 -11.27 -10.94
N THR A 167 19.62 -12.03 -11.82
CA THR A 167 20.07 -13.38 -12.22
C THR A 167 21.19 -13.34 -13.26
N GLY A 168 21.39 -12.19 -13.92
CA GLY A 168 22.28 -12.06 -15.08
C GLY A 168 21.72 -12.62 -16.38
N GLN A 169 20.47 -13.07 -16.39
CA GLN A 169 19.82 -13.71 -17.54
C GLN A 169 18.40 -13.17 -17.79
N SER A 170 17.99 -12.18 -17.01
CA SER A 170 16.67 -11.56 -17.09
C SER A 170 16.79 -10.07 -16.77
N ALA A 171 15.92 -9.27 -17.38
CA ALA A 171 15.76 -7.86 -17.11
C ALA A 171 14.89 -7.58 -15.87
N GLU A 172 14.07 -8.56 -15.51
CA GLU A 172 13.18 -8.49 -14.37
C GLU A 172 13.92 -8.83 -13.08
N CYS A 173 13.63 -8.04 -12.04
CA CYS A 173 14.05 -8.38 -10.69
C CYS A 173 13.24 -9.61 -10.24
N PRO A 174 13.85 -10.60 -9.57
CA PRO A 174 13.11 -11.74 -9.04
C PRO A 174 11.96 -11.31 -8.12
N MET A 175 11.03 -12.24 -7.88
CA MET A 175 9.91 -12.02 -6.96
C MET A 175 10.42 -11.53 -5.60
N ASN A 176 9.71 -10.56 -5.04
CA ASN A 176 10.00 -10.00 -3.72
C ASN A 176 9.85 -11.09 -2.63
N LEU A 177 10.93 -11.34 -1.89
CA LEU A 177 11.00 -12.31 -0.82
C LEU A 177 11.12 -11.62 0.53
N PHE A 178 10.35 -12.14 1.50
CA PHE A 178 10.37 -11.66 2.86
C PHE A 178 10.86 -12.73 3.82
N HIS A 179 11.34 -12.30 4.98
CA HIS A 179 11.55 -13.20 6.10
C HIS A 179 10.22 -13.86 6.51
N MET A 180 10.31 -15.12 6.92
CA MET A 180 9.16 -15.87 7.41
C MET A 180 8.50 -15.21 8.62
N ASP A 181 7.18 -15.37 8.73
CA ASP A 181 6.42 -14.85 9.85
C ASP A 181 6.98 -15.37 11.19
N GLY A 182 7.14 -14.43 12.12
CA GLY A 182 7.80 -14.61 13.39
C GLY A 182 9.31 -14.38 13.39
N HIS A 183 9.99 -14.09 12.28
CA HIS A 183 11.42 -13.80 12.33
C HIS A 183 11.69 -12.59 13.25
N PRO A 184 12.61 -12.63 14.22
CA PRO A 184 12.84 -11.49 15.10
C PRO A 184 13.35 -10.28 14.32
N CYS A 185 12.78 -9.10 14.59
CA CYS A 185 13.12 -7.86 13.90
C CYS A 185 13.30 -6.70 14.88
N GLN A 186 13.95 -5.61 14.44
CA GLN A 186 14.22 -4.42 15.23
C GLN A 186 14.92 -4.73 16.56
N ASN A 187 16.01 -5.50 16.53
CA ASN A 187 16.76 -5.92 17.71
C ASN A 187 15.90 -6.69 18.74
N ASN A 188 15.07 -7.64 18.27
CA ASN A 188 14.13 -8.44 19.08
C ASN A 188 13.01 -7.61 19.75
N GLN A 189 12.72 -6.41 19.25
CA GLN A 189 11.57 -5.62 19.71
C GLN A 189 10.25 -6.03 19.03
N GLY A 190 10.34 -6.79 17.94
CA GLY A 190 9.20 -7.28 17.21
C GLY A 190 9.47 -8.58 16.50
N TYR A 191 8.46 -9.05 15.78
CA TYR A 191 8.53 -10.21 14.93
C TYR A 191 7.95 -9.88 13.56
N CYS A 192 8.58 -10.38 12.51
CA CYS A 192 8.14 -10.17 11.14
C CYS A 192 6.76 -10.76 10.94
N PHE A 193 5.91 -10.04 10.24
CA PHE A 193 4.61 -10.51 9.83
C PHE A 193 4.29 -9.90 8.46
N ARG A 194 4.10 -10.76 7.47
CA ARG A 194 3.81 -10.40 6.07
C ARG A 194 4.79 -9.35 5.51
N GLY A 195 6.08 -9.57 5.75
CA GLY A 195 7.14 -8.70 5.26
C GLY A 195 7.33 -7.38 6.01
N THR A 196 6.63 -7.17 7.12
CA THR A 196 6.78 -5.97 7.96
C THR A 196 7.14 -6.34 9.39
N CYS A 197 7.71 -5.40 10.16
CA CYS A 197 7.97 -5.58 11.60
C CYS A 197 6.95 -4.79 12.45
N PRO A 198 5.73 -5.30 12.72
CA PRO A 198 4.70 -4.59 13.46
C PRO A 198 5.00 -4.49 14.96
N THR A 199 5.42 -3.31 15.42
CA THR A 199 5.58 -2.98 16.85
C THR A 199 4.55 -1.95 17.29
N LEU A 200 4.18 -1.95 18.58
CA LEU A 200 3.30 -0.93 19.19
C LEU A 200 3.78 0.51 18.87
N LYS A 201 5.09 0.75 18.93
CA LYS A 201 5.70 2.06 18.66
C LYS A 201 5.56 2.48 17.19
N LYS A 202 5.86 1.59 16.23
CA LYS A 202 5.68 1.89 14.80
C LYS A 202 4.24 2.22 14.46
N GLN A 203 3.27 1.56 15.09
CA GLN A 203 1.85 1.86 14.90
C GLN A 203 1.45 3.21 15.50
N CYS A 204 1.96 3.56 16.68
CA CYS A 204 1.76 4.90 17.22
C CYS A 204 2.33 5.97 16.28
N ILE A 205 3.53 5.75 15.73
CA ILE A 205 4.15 6.68 14.77
C ILE A 205 3.31 6.80 13.49
N ALA A 206 2.84 5.69 12.93
CA ALA A 206 2.03 5.68 11.71
C ALA A 206 0.70 6.43 11.89
N LEU A 207 0.11 6.37 13.08
CA LEU A 207 -1.18 7.00 13.38
C LEU A 207 -1.06 8.46 13.82
N TRP A 208 -0.01 8.80 14.57
CA TRP A 208 0.09 10.06 15.32
C TRP A 208 1.36 10.88 15.00
N GLY A 209 2.21 10.40 14.09
CA GLY A 209 3.43 11.08 13.66
C GLY A 209 4.69 10.64 14.41
N PRO A 210 5.87 11.12 13.99
CA PRO A 210 7.18 10.62 14.43
C PRO A 210 7.42 10.68 15.94
N ASP A 211 6.82 11.66 16.62
CA ASP A 211 7.00 11.89 18.07
C ASP A 211 6.07 11.03 18.95
N ALA A 212 5.18 10.24 18.35
CA ALA A 212 4.20 9.47 19.09
C ALA A 212 4.80 8.24 19.76
N GLU A 213 4.59 8.09 21.07
CA GLU A 213 5.09 6.99 21.89
C GLU A 213 3.98 6.01 22.29
N VAL A 214 4.37 4.81 22.71
CA VAL A 214 3.43 3.84 23.30
C VAL A 214 3.01 4.32 24.67
N ALA A 215 1.70 4.30 24.97
CA ALA A 215 1.22 4.71 26.28
C ALA A 215 1.61 3.72 27.38
N PRO A 216 1.66 4.16 28.66
CA PRO A 216 1.92 3.28 29.79
C PRO A 216 0.93 2.11 29.89
N ASP A 217 1.37 0.97 30.43
CA ASP A 217 0.57 -0.27 30.53
C ASP A 217 -0.80 -0.08 31.20
N GLY A 218 -0.90 0.83 32.17
CA GLY A 218 -2.17 1.17 32.83
C GLY A 218 -3.26 1.63 31.86
N CYS A 219 -2.90 2.21 30.71
CA CYS A 219 -3.86 2.63 29.69
C CYS A 219 -4.55 1.44 29.02
N PHE A 220 -3.81 0.35 28.81
CA PHE A 220 -4.32 -0.87 28.17
C PHE A 220 -5.34 -1.60 29.06
N MET A 221 -5.38 -1.34 30.37
CA MET A 221 -6.41 -1.88 31.26
C MET A 221 -7.83 -1.44 30.86
N ASN A 222 -7.98 -0.34 30.11
CA ASN A 222 -9.26 0.07 29.56
C ASN A 222 -9.84 -0.95 28.57
N ASN A 223 -9.01 -1.81 27.98
CA ASN A 223 -9.47 -2.88 27.09
C ASN A 223 -10.28 -3.97 27.80
N GLN A 224 -10.22 -4.04 29.14
CA GLN A 224 -11.06 -4.94 29.93
C GLN A 224 -12.51 -4.43 30.09
N LYS A 225 -12.82 -3.21 29.65
CA LYS A 225 -14.15 -2.60 29.86
C LYS A 225 -15.23 -3.12 28.90
N GLY A 226 -14.84 -3.70 27.75
CA GLY A 226 -15.79 -4.18 26.73
C GLY A 226 -16.67 -3.08 26.14
N LYS A 227 -16.17 -1.84 26.12
CA LYS A 227 -16.86 -0.67 25.53
C LYS A 227 -16.36 -0.46 24.12
N ASP A 228 -17.04 0.36 23.31
CA ASP A 228 -16.61 0.65 21.91
C ASP A 228 -15.16 1.16 21.80
N TYR A 229 -14.65 1.66 22.93
CA TYR A 229 -13.30 2.17 23.06
C TYR A 229 -12.24 1.27 23.66
N GLY A 230 -12.60 0.08 24.11
CA GLY A 230 -11.67 -0.86 24.72
C GLY A 230 -12.28 -2.25 24.82
N TYR A 231 -11.84 -3.13 23.93
CA TYR A 231 -12.25 -4.52 23.81
C TYR A 231 -11.20 -5.30 22.99
N CYS A 232 -11.23 -6.63 23.05
CA CYS A 232 -10.30 -7.51 22.32
C CYS A 232 -10.92 -8.14 21.08
N LYS A 233 -12.21 -8.43 21.10
CA LYS A 233 -12.92 -9.09 19.99
C LYS A 233 -14.32 -8.53 19.84
N LYS A 234 -14.89 -8.67 18.66
CA LYS A 234 -16.31 -8.36 18.42
C LYS A 234 -16.99 -9.60 17.87
N GLU A 235 -17.95 -10.13 18.62
CA GLU A 235 -18.71 -11.32 18.24
C GLU A 235 -20.19 -10.95 18.09
N ASN A 236 -20.77 -11.16 16.91
CA ASN A 236 -22.17 -10.83 16.61
C ASN A 236 -22.57 -9.40 17.01
N GLY A 237 -21.70 -8.42 16.76
CA GLY A 237 -21.95 -7.03 17.12
C GLY A 237 -21.64 -6.66 18.57
N THR A 238 -21.35 -7.64 19.43
CA THR A 238 -21.05 -7.43 20.86
C THR A 238 -19.54 -7.32 21.08
N ASN A 239 -19.11 -6.28 21.80
CA ASN A 239 -17.70 -6.09 22.16
C ASN A 239 -17.34 -7.00 23.34
N ILE A 240 -16.34 -7.86 23.16
CA ILE A 240 -15.84 -8.79 24.17
C ILE A 240 -14.64 -8.13 24.88
N PRO A 241 -14.71 -7.93 26.21
CA PRO A 241 -13.60 -7.37 26.96
C PRO A 241 -12.35 -8.26 26.89
N CYS A 242 -11.18 -7.66 26.99
CA CYS A 242 -9.94 -8.43 27.09
C CYS A 242 -9.80 -9.11 28.46
N GLU A 243 -9.22 -10.30 28.48
CA GLU A 243 -8.66 -10.87 29.70
C GLU A 243 -7.44 -10.05 30.16
N PRO A 244 -7.05 -10.11 31.45
CA PRO A 244 -5.92 -9.33 31.96
C PRO A 244 -4.61 -9.55 31.20
N LYS A 245 -4.35 -10.77 30.72
CA LYS A 245 -3.17 -11.10 29.91
C LYS A 245 -3.25 -10.59 28.46
N ASP A 246 -4.44 -10.29 27.97
CA ASP A 246 -4.73 -10.00 26.56
C ASP A 246 -4.88 -8.49 26.30
N VAL A 247 -4.77 -7.66 27.34
CA VAL A 247 -5.01 -6.20 27.28
C VAL A 247 -4.19 -5.46 26.22
N LYS A 248 -3.02 -5.98 25.84
CA LYS A 248 -2.15 -5.40 24.80
C LYS A 248 -2.58 -5.76 23.37
N CYS A 249 -3.54 -6.67 23.21
CA CYS A 249 -4.12 -7.09 21.93
C CYS A 249 -5.53 -6.57 21.66
N GLY A 250 -5.98 -5.63 22.49
CA GLY A 250 -7.18 -4.83 22.22
C GLY A 250 -6.84 -3.53 21.50
N ARG A 251 -7.45 -2.43 21.96
CA ARG A 251 -7.13 -1.08 21.47
C ARG A 251 -5.66 -0.72 21.75
N LEU A 252 -5.00 -0.15 20.76
CA LEU A 252 -3.71 0.54 20.91
C LEU A 252 -3.89 1.89 21.63
N TYR A 253 -3.00 2.19 22.58
CA TYR A 253 -2.94 3.47 23.27
C TYR A 253 -1.56 4.11 23.04
N CYS A 254 -1.57 5.39 22.63
CA CYS A 254 -0.37 6.18 22.33
C CYS A 254 -0.37 7.50 23.12
N ILE A 255 0.81 8.08 23.31
CA ILE A 255 0.99 9.45 23.83
C ILE A 255 1.75 10.28 22.78
N ASP A 256 1.48 11.57 22.74
CA ASP A 256 2.14 12.51 21.84
C ASP A 256 2.34 13.84 22.60
N ASP A 257 3.61 14.22 22.76
CA ASP A 257 4.08 15.38 23.53
C ASP A 257 3.94 16.72 22.78
N SER A 258 3.50 16.72 21.52
CA SER A 258 3.46 17.92 20.65
C SER A 258 2.37 18.95 20.99
N THR A 259 1.57 18.74 22.04
CA THR A 259 0.55 19.70 22.48
C THR A 259 0.66 19.98 23.98
N GLU A 260 0.74 21.26 24.36
CA GLU A 260 0.81 21.78 25.74
C GLU A 260 -0.38 21.44 26.67
N GLU A 261 -1.23 20.45 26.33
CA GLU A 261 -2.19 19.86 27.26
C GLU A 261 -1.60 18.61 27.92
N LYS A 262 -0.97 18.81 29.09
CA LYS A 262 -0.70 17.76 30.07
C LYS A 262 -2.01 17.17 30.59
N ILE A 263 -2.64 16.31 29.81
CA ILE A 263 -3.75 15.47 30.25
C ILE A 263 -3.37 14.02 29.99
N MET A 264 -3.26 13.28 31.10
CA MET A 264 -3.20 11.83 31.15
C MET A 264 -4.14 11.23 30.10
N THR A 265 -3.59 10.45 29.16
CA THR A 265 -4.30 9.77 28.06
C THR A 265 -5.04 10.68 27.08
N LYS A 266 -4.44 10.95 25.91
CA LYS A 266 -5.20 11.33 24.71
C LYS A 266 -6.04 10.11 24.27
N PHE A 267 -7.24 9.98 24.83
CA PHE A 267 -8.28 9.10 24.31
C PHE A 267 -8.82 9.71 23.01
N TYR A 268 -8.35 9.24 21.85
CA TYR A 268 -9.01 9.63 20.61
C TYR A 268 -10.16 8.68 20.29
N PHE A 269 -11.37 9.19 20.47
CA PHE A 269 -12.58 8.67 19.85
C PHE A 269 -13.07 9.62 18.74
N TYR A 270 -13.23 9.03 17.56
CA TYR A 270 -14.09 9.46 16.45
C TYR A 270 -13.78 10.79 15.72
N LYS A 271 -12.86 10.71 14.76
CA LYS A 271 -13.23 10.87 13.35
C LYS A 271 -12.64 9.69 12.57
N THR A 272 -13.48 8.71 12.26
CA THR A 272 -13.12 7.59 11.40
C THR A 272 -12.77 8.14 10.01
N LYS A 273 -11.49 8.13 9.64
CA LYS A 273 -11.12 7.78 8.26
C LYS A 273 -10.87 6.28 8.08
N MET A 274 -10.82 5.47 9.15
CA MET A 274 -10.73 4.01 9.02
C MET A 274 -11.49 3.28 10.15
N PRO A 275 -12.18 2.17 9.86
CA PRO A 275 -12.87 1.37 10.85
C PRO A 275 -11.86 0.68 11.78
N ILE A 276 -12.23 0.62 13.06
CA ILE A 276 -11.52 0.02 14.18
C ILE A 276 -11.10 -1.46 13.92
N SER A 277 -11.73 -2.13 12.95
CA SER A 277 -11.44 -3.52 12.56
C SER A 277 -10.10 -3.70 11.83
N GLU A 278 -9.50 -2.65 11.27
CA GLU A 278 -8.28 -2.77 10.46
C GLU A 278 -6.99 -2.79 11.30
N TRP A 279 -7.05 -2.39 12.57
CA TRP A 279 -5.90 -2.37 13.50
C TRP A 279 -6.02 -3.40 14.62
N LEU A 280 -7.03 -4.27 14.60
CA LEU A 280 -7.04 -5.47 15.45
C LEU A 280 -6.03 -6.45 14.84
N ASN A 281 -4.75 -6.11 14.98
CA ASN A 281 -3.65 -6.76 14.30
C ASN A 281 -3.60 -8.23 14.73
N LEU A 282 -3.98 -9.09 13.80
CA LEU A 282 -3.40 -10.41 13.73
C LEU A 282 -1.88 -10.19 13.65
N GLU A 283 -1.20 -10.57 14.73
CA GLU A 283 0.23 -10.86 14.85
C GLU A 283 1.16 -9.67 15.12
N GLN A 284 0.62 -8.60 15.73
CA GLN A 284 1.44 -7.55 16.34
C GLN A 284 2.27 -8.08 17.52
N SER A 285 3.56 -7.70 17.58
CA SER A 285 4.37 -7.99 18.75
C SER A 285 3.98 -7.11 19.94
N VAL A 286 3.76 -7.75 21.08
CA VAL A 286 3.43 -7.10 22.36
C VAL A 286 4.54 -7.26 23.41
N GLY A 287 5.73 -7.72 22.98
CA GLY A 287 6.89 -7.97 23.82
C GLY A 287 6.99 -9.42 24.33
N GLU A 288 8.13 -9.75 24.94
CA GLU A 288 8.35 -11.02 25.68
C GLU A 288 8.08 -12.32 24.90
N GLY A 289 8.25 -12.33 23.57
CA GLY A 289 7.95 -13.53 22.76
C GLY A 289 6.47 -13.73 22.45
N MET A 290 5.64 -12.73 22.75
CA MET A 290 4.19 -12.78 22.55
C MET A 290 3.78 -11.92 21.36
N VAL A 291 2.77 -12.41 20.64
CA VAL A 291 2.10 -11.71 19.54
C VAL A 291 0.59 -11.73 19.75
N CYS A 292 -0.12 -10.81 19.10
CA CYS A 292 -1.57 -10.81 19.10
C CYS A 292 -2.12 -11.83 18.12
N GLY A 293 -3.05 -12.68 18.52
CA GLY A 293 -3.73 -13.62 17.64
C GLY A 293 -5.21 -13.63 17.96
N SER A 294 -6.04 -13.24 16.98
CA SER A 294 -7.50 -13.18 17.15
C SER A 294 -7.95 -12.48 18.44
N GLY A 295 -7.32 -11.37 18.84
CA GLY A 295 -7.63 -10.65 20.07
C GLY A 295 -7.11 -11.28 21.38
N GLN A 296 -6.05 -12.10 21.32
CA GLN A 296 -5.39 -12.69 22.49
C GLN A 296 -3.87 -12.54 22.39
N CYS A 297 -3.20 -12.38 23.53
CA CYS A 297 -1.74 -12.52 23.60
C CYS A 297 -1.40 -14.01 23.57
N ILE A 298 -0.81 -14.46 22.46
CA ILE A 298 -0.38 -15.84 22.26
C ILE A 298 1.14 -15.90 22.10
N ASN A 299 1.71 -17.07 22.43
CA ASN A 299 3.13 -17.29 22.25
C ASN A 299 3.44 -17.39 20.75
N LEU A 300 4.58 -16.86 20.32
CA LEU A 300 4.96 -16.84 18.90
C LEU A 300 4.99 -18.24 18.28
N GLU A 301 5.45 -19.25 19.05
CA GLU A 301 5.46 -20.64 18.60
C GLU A 301 4.05 -21.18 18.30
N THR A 302 3.05 -20.72 19.05
CA THR A 302 1.63 -21.07 18.85
C THR A 302 1.00 -20.27 17.71
N ALA A 303 1.49 -19.07 17.41
CA ALA A 303 1.01 -18.28 16.28
C ALA A 303 1.46 -18.84 14.92
N ARG A 304 2.61 -19.52 14.89
CA ARG A 304 3.19 -20.12 13.67
C ARG A 304 2.58 -21.47 13.26
N SER A 305 1.73 -22.08 14.10
CA SER A 305 1.14 -23.41 13.90
C SER A 305 -0.26 -23.36 13.33
#